data_AF-A0A8T2Y8D6-F1
#
_entry.id   AF-A0A8T2Y8D6-F1
#
_cell.length_a   1.000
_cell.length_b   1.000
_cell.length_c   1.000
_cell.angle_alpha   90.00
_cell.angle_beta   90.00
_cell.angle_gamma   90.00
#
_symmetry.space_group_name_H-M   'P 1'
#
loop_
_entity.id
_entity.type
_entity.pdbx_description
1 polymer ?
#
loop_
_entity_poly.entity_id
_entity_poly.type
_entity_poly.pdbx_seq_one_letter_code
_entity_poly.pdbx_strand_id
1 'polypeptide(L)'
;MAYHEENRTFMDWGMLSLIRSLKSKLRSANAVAVITFPPSLLSPSFCKRWQHMADVLLCSFPDEDKELGKLRTGYQDMVGFLNVHKIACVNTQVPVILEATTFSIKLQKRRFLVLECLNQAPIDGSSGTS
;
A
#
# COMPACT_ATOMS: atom_id res chain seq x y z
N MET A 1 -2.67 -30.93 -9.53
CA MET A 1 -2.45 -29.48 -9.63
C MET A 1 -3.74 -28.71 -9.91
N ALA A 2 -4.59 -29.13 -10.88
CA ALA A 2 -5.86 -28.44 -11.19
C ALA A 2 -6.83 -28.24 -10.01
N TYR A 3 -7.03 -29.27 -9.16
CA TYR A 3 -7.91 -29.18 -7.98
C TYR A 3 -7.49 -28.13 -6.94
N HIS A 4 -6.19 -27.88 -6.80
CA HIS A 4 -5.68 -26.86 -5.86
C HIS A 4 -5.85 -25.44 -6.40
N GLU A 5 -5.74 -25.28 -7.73
CA GLU A 5 -5.98 -24.02 -8.43
C GLU A 5 -7.47 -23.65 -8.36
N GLU A 6 -8.36 -24.62 -8.61
CA GLU A 6 -9.81 -24.44 -8.59
C GLU A 6 -10.31 -24.03 -7.19
N ASN A 7 -9.88 -24.72 -6.14
CA ASN A 7 -10.20 -24.36 -4.75
C ASN A 7 -9.69 -22.96 -4.38
N ARG A 8 -8.51 -22.56 -4.88
CA ARG A 8 -7.97 -21.22 -4.65
C ARG A 8 -8.84 -20.15 -5.32
N THR A 9 -9.23 -20.38 -6.57
CA THR A 9 -10.12 -19.43 -7.28
C THR A 9 -11.49 -19.29 -6.62
N PHE A 10 -12.05 -20.37 -6.08
CA PHE A 10 -13.31 -20.32 -5.33
C PHE A 10 -13.17 -19.45 -4.06
N MET A 11 -12.09 -19.62 -3.32
CA MET A 11 -11.81 -18.83 -2.11
C MET A 11 -11.59 -17.35 -2.44
N ASP A 12 -10.87 -17.06 -3.54
CA ASP A 12 -10.67 -15.70 -4.06
C ASP A 12 -12.01 -15.02 -4.37
N TRP A 13 -12.89 -15.67 -5.12
CA TRP A 13 -14.22 -15.12 -5.42
C TRP A 13 -15.08 -14.90 -4.17
N GLY A 14 -15.03 -15.84 -3.22
CA GLY A 14 -15.68 -15.68 -1.92
C GLY A 14 -15.19 -14.44 -1.17
N MET A 15 -13.87 -14.22 -1.16
CA MET A 15 -13.28 -13.05 -0.51
C MET A 15 -13.69 -11.74 -1.21
N LEU A 16 -13.64 -11.69 -2.55
CA LEU A 16 -14.10 -10.50 -3.30
C LEU A 16 -15.58 -10.20 -3.04
N SER A 17 -16.43 -11.22 -2.98
CA SER A 17 -17.84 -11.08 -2.62
C SER A 17 -18.02 -10.48 -1.22
N LEU A 18 -17.25 -10.98 -0.25
CA LEU A 18 -17.24 -10.48 1.12
C LEU A 18 -16.85 -8.99 1.16
N ILE A 19 -15.75 -8.61 0.51
CA ILE A 19 -15.27 -7.22 0.46
C ILE A 19 -16.32 -6.31 -0.18
N ARG A 20 -16.96 -6.78 -1.27
CA ARG A 20 -18.01 -6.02 -1.96
C ARG A 20 -19.23 -5.80 -1.07
N SER A 21 -19.67 -6.85 -0.39
CA SER A 21 -20.81 -6.81 0.54
C SER A 21 -20.52 -5.90 1.74
N LEU A 22 -19.34 -6.04 2.33
CA LEU A 22 -18.87 -5.19 3.42
C LEU A 22 -18.85 -3.72 3.01
N LYS A 23 -18.27 -3.40 1.84
CA LYS A 23 -18.25 -2.02 1.31
C LYS A 23 -19.66 -1.45 1.11
N SER A 24 -20.64 -2.27 0.74
CA SER A 24 -22.04 -1.83 0.66
C SER A 24 -22.59 -1.45 2.03
N LYS A 25 -22.38 -2.30 3.04
CA LYS A 25 -22.82 -2.06 4.43
C LYS A 25 -22.13 -0.86 5.07
N LEU A 26 -20.83 -0.69 4.84
CA LEU A 26 -20.06 0.45 5.35
C LEU A 26 -20.61 1.77 4.80
N ARG A 27 -20.95 1.80 3.50
CA ARG A 27 -21.57 3.00 2.88
C ARG A 27 -22.94 3.32 3.47
N SER A 28 -23.80 2.32 3.68
CA SER A 28 -25.12 2.56 4.28
C SER A 28 -25.05 2.95 5.76
N ALA A 29 -24.01 2.49 6.47
CA ALA A 29 -23.81 2.75 7.90
C ALA A 29 -22.95 3.99 8.17
N ASN A 30 -22.46 4.69 7.13
CA ASN A 30 -21.47 5.77 7.25
C ASN A 30 -20.26 5.37 8.12
N ALA A 31 -19.75 4.15 7.92
CA ALA A 31 -18.66 3.57 8.69
C ALA A 31 -17.41 3.36 7.83
N VAL A 32 -16.25 3.23 8.51
CA VAL A 32 -14.95 2.99 7.89
C VAL A 32 -14.43 1.62 8.32
N ALA A 33 -13.76 0.91 7.43
CA ALA A 33 -13.02 -0.30 7.76
C ALA A 33 -11.60 -0.21 7.20
N VAL A 34 -10.65 -0.76 7.94
CA VAL A 34 -9.27 -0.97 7.51
C VAL A 34 -9.06 -2.48 7.40
N ILE A 35 -8.60 -2.93 6.23
CA ILE A 35 -8.29 -4.33 6.00
C ILE A 35 -6.80 -4.42 5.65
N THR A 36 -6.07 -5.21 6.42
CA THR A 36 -4.63 -5.42 6.23
C THR A 36 -4.40 -6.86 5.82
N PHE A 37 -3.51 -7.06 4.84
CA PHE A 37 -3.19 -8.40 4.37
C PHE A 37 -1.74 -8.47 3.84
N PRO A 38 -0.98 -9.53 4.17
CA PRO A 38 0.36 -9.71 3.62
C PRO A 38 0.28 -10.11 2.14
N PRO A 39 0.82 -9.30 1.20
CA PRO A 39 0.67 -9.55 -0.24
C PRO A 39 1.27 -10.89 -0.69
N SER A 40 2.18 -11.47 0.09
CA SER A 40 2.79 -12.78 -0.16
C SER A 40 1.82 -13.96 -0.10
N LEU A 41 0.65 -13.82 0.55
CA LEU A 41 -0.35 -14.88 0.60
C LEU A 41 -1.39 -14.80 -0.53
N LEU A 42 -1.34 -13.79 -1.39
CA LEU A 42 -2.26 -13.62 -2.52
C LEU A 42 -1.55 -13.83 -3.85
N SER A 43 -2.32 -14.31 -4.83
CA SER A 43 -1.85 -14.27 -6.21
C SER A 43 -1.76 -12.82 -6.70
N PRO A 44 -0.82 -12.48 -7.60
CA PRO A 44 -0.69 -11.13 -8.14
C PRO A 44 -1.97 -10.61 -8.83
N SER A 45 -2.72 -11.51 -9.49
CA SER A 45 -4.00 -11.18 -10.13
C SER A 45 -5.07 -10.84 -9.10
N PHE A 46 -5.12 -11.58 -7.99
CA PHE A 46 -6.04 -11.31 -6.89
C PHE A 46 -5.72 -9.99 -6.17
N CYS A 47 -4.44 -9.73 -5.88
CA CYS A 47 -3.99 -8.43 -5.36
C CYS A 47 -4.52 -7.28 -6.20
N LYS A 48 -4.32 -7.30 -7.53
CA LYS A 48 -4.80 -6.25 -8.44
C LYS A 48 -6.31 -6.05 -8.34
N ARG A 49 -7.11 -7.13 -8.34
CA ARG A 49 -8.57 -7.04 -8.18
C ARG A 49 -8.95 -6.38 -6.87
N TRP A 50 -8.25 -6.71 -5.78
CA TRP A 50 -8.52 -6.14 -4.48
C TRP A 50 -8.18 -4.65 -4.41
N GLN A 51 -7.05 -4.25 -5.02
CA GLN A 51 -6.64 -2.86 -5.17
C GLN A 51 -7.69 -2.02 -5.93
N HIS A 52 -8.31 -2.59 -6.97
CA HIS A 52 -9.40 -1.90 -7.69
C HIS A 52 -10.64 -1.67 -6.81
N MET A 53 -10.94 -2.58 -5.89
CA MET A 53 -12.10 -2.48 -4.99
C MET A 53 -11.88 -1.54 -3.81
N ALA A 54 -10.64 -1.36 -3.37
CA ALA A 54 -10.28 -0.49 -2.25
C ALA A 54 -10.52 1.00 -2.61
N ASP A 55 -11.04 1.77 -1.65
CA ASP A 55 -11.18 3.23 -1.82
C ASP A 55 -9.84 3.93 -1.52
N VAL A 56 -9.16 3.51 -0.46
CA VAL A 56 -7.79 3.92 -0.11
C VAL A 56 -6.90 2.68 -0.11
N LEU A 57 -5.69 2.79 -0.66
CA LEU A 57 -4.71 1.72 -0.67
C LEU A 57 -3.36 2.24 -0.17
N LEU A 58 -2.88 1.59 0.88
CA LEU A 58 -1.55 1.80 1.46
C LEU A 58 -0.72 0.54 1.25
N CYS A 59 0.51 0.71 0.79
CA CYS A 59 1.43 -0.39 0.51
C CYS A 59 2.74 -0.18 1.25
N SER A 60 3.29 -1.22 1.87
CA SER A 60 4.69 -1.22 2.31
C SER A 60 5.57 -1.67 1.15
N PHE A 61 6.72 -1.03 0.93
CA PHE A 61 7.73 -1.57 0.01
C PHE A 61 8.26 -2.90 0.56
N PRO A 62 8.51 -3.90 -0.30
CA PRO A 62 9.20 -5.10 0.13
C PRO A 62 10.64 -4.74 0.54
N ASP A 63 11.14 -5.41 1.59
CA ASP A 63 12.50 -5.22 2.15
C ASP A 63 13.65 -5.50 1.14
N GLU A 64 13.32 -5.96 -0.08
CA GLU A 64 14.22 -6.43 -1.13
C GLU A 64 14.68 -5.33 -2.10
N ASP A 65 14.12 -4.11 -2.04
CA ASP A 65 14.60 -2.99 -2.86
C ASP A 65 15.97 -2.53 -2.34
N LYS A 66 17.05 -3.04 -2.95
CA LYS A 66 18.45 -2.72 -2.62
C LYS A 66 18.74 -1.21 -2.55
N GLU A 67 18.00 -0.40 -3.32
CA GLU A 67 18.09 1.07 -3.29
C GLU A 67 17.44 1.68 -2.03
N LEU A 68 16.34 1.11 -1.54
CA LEU A 68 15.70 1.52 -0.29
C LEU A 68 16.50 1.07 0.95
N GLY A 69 17.21 -0.05 0.85
CA GLY A 69 18.19 -0.49 1.86
C GLY A 69 19.33 0.50 2.08
N LYS A 70 19.76 1.23 1.03
CA LYS A 70 20.74 2.32 1.16
C LYS A 70 20.17 3.54 1.88
N LEU A 71 18.88 3.83 1.73
CA LEU A 71 18.24 4.92 2.47
C LEU A 71 18.09 4.61 3.96
N ARG A 72 17.94 3.33 4.34
CA ARG A 72 17.95 2.90 5.74
C ARG A 72 19.25 3.23 6.48
N THR A 73 20.40 3.29 5.81
CA THR A 73 21.68 3.58 6.48
C THR A 73 21.78 5.02 6.97
N GLY A 74 21.07 5.96 6.33
CA GLY A 74 20.95 7.36 6.76
C GLY A 74 19.86 7.63 7.81
N TYR A 75 18.94 6.68 8.02
CA TYR A 75 17.81 6.82 8.95
C TYR A 75 17.79 5.64 9.93
N GLN A 76 18.67 5.66 10.95
CA GLN A 76 18.84 4.58 11.93
C GLN A 76 17.55 4.19 12.70
N ASP A 77 16.57 5.08 12.83
CA ASP A 77 15.31 4.82 13.54
C ASP A 77 14.14 4.40 12.62
N MET A 78 14.40 4.17 11.34
CA MET A 78 13.37 3.84 10.35
C MET A 78 13.10 2.33 10.31
N VAL A 79 11.86 1.96 10.58
CA VAL A 79 11.38 0.58 10.59
C VAL A 79 11.00 0.12 9.18
N GLY A 80 10.53 1.03 8.33
CA GLY A 80 10.20 0.73 6.94
C GLY A 80 9.62 1.92 6.21
N PHE A 81 9.00 1.67 5.06
CA PHE A 81 8.37 2.68 4.22
C PHE A 81 6.88 2.41 4.06
N LEU A 82 6.10 3.48 3.95
CA LEU A 82 4.69 3.45 3.61
C LEU A 82 4.48 4.25 2.32
N ASN A 83 3.91 3.61 1.32
CA ASN A 83 3.50 4.26 0.07
C ASN A 83 1.97 4.38 0.03
N VAL A 84 1.51 5.56 -0.36
CA VAL A 84 0.12 5.83 -0.65
C VAL A 84 -0.12 5.59 -2.13
N HIS A 85 -0.74 4.47 -2.46
CA HIS A 85 -0.98 4.07 -3.84
C HIS A 85 -2.31 4.59 -4.37
N LYS A 86 -3.32 4.71 -3.49
CA LYS A 86 -4.65 5.21 -3.85
C LYS A 86 -5.27 5.95 -2.69
N ILE A 87 -5.93 7.08 -2.97
CA ILE A 87 -6.74 7.83 -2.02
C ILE A 87 -8.16 7.95 -2.56
N ALA A 88 -9.13 7.79 -1.67
CA ALA A 88 -10.52 8.05 -1.95
C ALA A 88 -10.74 9.57 -2.05
N CYS A 89 -11.19 10.04 -3.20
CA CYS A 89 -11.67 11.41 -3.36
C CYS A 89 -13.20 11.35 -3.43
N VAL A 90 -13.86 11.69 -2.32
CA VAL A 90 -15.32 11.74 -2.28
C VAL A 90 -15.76 13.15 -2.65
N ASN A 91 -16.57 13.28 -3.71
CA ASN A 91 -17.22 14.53 -4.11
C ASN A 91 -16.30 15.70 -4.51
N THR A 92 -15.13 15.43 -5.09
CA THR A 92 -14.28 16.47 -5.69
C THR A 92 -14.17 16.29 -7.19
N GLN A 93 -14.37 17.36 -7.97
CA GLN A 93 -14.14 17.36 -9.43
C GLN A 93 -12.64 17.36 -9.77
N VAL A 94 -11.78 17.65 -8.79
CA VAL A 94 -10.33 17.67 -8.93
C VAL A 94 -9.73 16.52 -8.12
N PRO A 95 -8.81 15.73 -8.69
CA PRO A 95 -8.06 14.71 -7.96
C PRO A 95 -7.24 15.35 -6.83
N VAL A 96 -7.16 14.69 -5.68
CA VAL A 96 -6.24 15.11 -4.61
C VAL A 96 -4.81 14.84 -5.06
N ILE A 97 -4.01 15.90 -5.18
CA ILE A 97 -2.57 15.82 -5.42
C ILE A 97 -1.89 15.80 -4.06
N LEU A 98 -1.23 14.69 -3.74
CA LEU A 98 -0.42 14.58 -2.53
C LEU A 98 0.93 15.27 -2.72
N GLU A 99 1.37 15.98 -1.70
CA GLU A 99 2.73 16.54 -1.66
C GLU A 99 3.79 15.43 -1.59
N ALA A 100 3.48 14.31 -0.92
CA ALA A 100 4.32 13.12 -0.87
C ALA A 100 3.46 11.85 -0.93
N THR A 101 3.88 10.89 -1.75
CA THR A 101 3.27 9.54 -1.81
C THR A 101 4.04 8.52 -0.99
N THR A 102 5.23 8.87 -0.49
CA THR A 102 6.13 7.94 0.22
C THR A 102 6.55 8.53 1.57
N PHE A 103 6.35 7.74 2.62
CA PHE A 103 6.65 8.10 3.99
C PHE A 103 7.61 7.08 4.60
N SER A 104 8.51 7.55 5.45
CA SER A 104 9.25 6.68 6.37
C SER A 104 8.39 6.39 7.60
N ILE A 105 8.43 5.14 8.05
CA ILE A 105 7.81 4.70 9.30
C ILE A 105 8.90 4.64 10.35
N LYS A 106 8.76 5.43 11.43
CA LYS A 106 9.70 5.44 12.57
C LYS A 106 8.99 5.02 13.85
N LEU A 107 9.71 4.33 14.73
CA LEU A 107 9.20 3.96 16.04
C LEU A 107 9.87 4.80 17.13
N GLN A 108 9.22 5.88 17.54
CA GLN A 108 9.74 6.74 18.60
C GLN A 108 9.45 6.16 19.98
N LYS A 109 10.48 6.15 20.84
CA LYS A 109 10.41 5.68 22.24
C LYS A 109 9.78 4.29 22.41
N ARG A 110 9.86 3.45 21.36
CA ARG A 110 9.22 2.11 21.29
C ARG A 110 7.70 2.11 21.53
N ARG A 111 7.03 3.25 21.36
CA ARG A 111 5.59 3.42 21.67
C ARG A 111 4.80 4.16 20.61
N PHE A 112 5.44 5.02 19.84
CA PHE A 112 4.77 5.88 18.87
C PHE A 112 5.25 5.57 17.47
N LEU A 113 4.31 5.23 16.59
CA LEU A 113 4.59 5.07 15.17
C LEU A 113 4.40 6.43 14.50
N VAL A 114 5.47 6.94 13.89
CA VAL A 114 5.49 8.26 13.24
C VAL A 114 5.73 8.08 11.75
N LEU A 115 4.94 8.79 10.95
CA LEU A 115 5.11 8.89 9.50
C LEU A 115 5.79 10.21 9.17
N GLU A 116 6.93 10.16 8.51
CA GLU A 116 7.66 11.35 8.05
C GLU A 116 7.83 11.31 6.54
N CYS A 117 7.53 12.41 5.85
CA CYS A 117 7.72 12.54 4.41
C CYS A 117 9.16 12.24 4.04
N LEU A 118 9.37 11.38 3.03
CA LEU A 118 10.71 11.14 2.52
C LEU A 118 11.06 12.21 1.49
N ASN A 119 11.84 13.21 1.91
CA ASN A 119 12.39 14.20 0.99
C ASN A 119 13.60 13.57 0.27
N GLN A 120 13.38 12.99 -0.91
CA GLN A 120 14.50 12.63 -1.77
C GLN A 120 15.02 13.91 -2.43
N ALA A 121 16.33 14.17 -2.29
CA ALA A 121 16.98 15.15 -3.17
C ALA A 121 16.86 14.66 -4.62
N PRO A 122 16.75 15.55 -5.62
CA PRO A 122 16.82 15.15 -7.02
C PRO A 122 18.06 14.28 -7.22
N ILE A 123 17.89 13.09 -7.80
CA ILE A 123 19.03 12.34 -8.32
C ILE A 123 19.71 13.25 -9.34
N ASP A 124 20.88 13.79 -9.00
CA ASP A 124 21.68 14.57 -9.92
C ASP A 124 21.84 13.75 -11.20
N GLY A 125 21.31 14.28 -12.29
CA GLY A 125 21.45 13.73 -13.63
C GLY A 125 22.90 13.84 -14.08
N SER A 126 23.78 12.98 -13.54
CA SER A 126 25.18 12.91 -13.91
C SER A 126 25.53 11.48 -14.29
N SER A 127 25.13 11.09 -15.50
CA SER A 127 25.97 10.26 -16.34
C SER A 127 25.76 10.67 -17.79
N GLY A 128 26.21 11.89 -18.12
CA GLY A 128 26.58 12.21 -19.49
C GLY A 128 27.82 11.39 -19.82
N THR A 129 27.64 10.29 -20.55
CA THR A 129 28.75 9.59 -21.18
C THR A 129 29.09 10.35 -22.45
N SER A 130 30.24 11.04 -22.44
CA SER A 130 30.93 11.52 -23.63
C SER A 130 31.43 10.37 -24.50
#